data_AF-A0A2H9ZR02-F1
#
_entry.id   AF-A0A2H9ZR02-F1
#
_cell.length_a   1.000
_cell.length_b   1.000
_cell.length_c   1.000
_cell.angle_alpha   90.00
_cell.angle_beta   90.00
_cell.angle_gamma   90.00
#
_symmetry.space_group_name_H-M   'P 1'
#
loop_
_entity.id
_entity.type
_entity.pdbx_description
1 polymer ?
#
loop_
_entity_poly.entity_id
_entity_poly.type
_entity_poly.pdbx_seq_one_letter_code
_entity_poly.pdbx_strand_id
1 'polypeptide(L)'
;MISLIALQHCLSIMASSCHLLLLLLFNVVMMTTMAQLDPEPIGPWIPLPYAAGIQREVSVRHACSVMVEYFNQANEQLFLHAQISFTMSLSLLSPEMEAYTQQIWIYGHLVRQYYCTFLATLRQGGILAFLVEVEMLLAVPTDLRLSYNILHNVIPGTVHYKYTIIRTLQPGERLY
;
A
#
# COMPACT_ATOMS: atom_id res chain seq x y z
N MET A 1 43.43 61.70 12.77
CA MET A 1 43.79 60.64 11.80
C MET A 1 43.34 59.30 12.37
N ILE A 2 42.23 58.75 11.89
CA ILE A 2 41.87 57.36 12.23
C ILE A 2 42.89 56.48 11.51
N SER A 3 43.62 55.64 12.26
CA SER A 3 44.65 54.76 11.73
C SER A 3 44.05 53.85 10.65
N LEU A 4 44.69 53.79 9.47
CA LEU A 4 44.32 52.93 8.34
C LEU A 4 44.12 51.46 8.78
N ILE A 5 44.85 51.05 9.82
CA ILE A 5 44.80 49.72 10.44
C ILE A 5 43.44 49.47 11.14
N ALA A 6 42.87 50.48 11.79
CA ALA A 6 41.57 50.35 12.46
C ALA A 6 40.42 50.20 11.45
N LEU A 7 40.49 50.90 10.31
CA LEU A 7 39.51 50.76 9.23
C LEU A 7 39.58 49.37 8.57
N GLN A 8 40.78 48.84 8.37
CA GLN A 8 41.00 47.52 7.78
C GLN A 8 40.54 46.38 8.71
N HIS A 9 40.73 46.52 10.03
CA HIS A 9 40.16 45.58 11.01
C HIS A 9 38.63 45.63 11.04
N CYS A 10 38.01 46.81 10.98
CA CYS A 10 36.54 46.92 10.91
C CYS A 10 35.98 46.25 9.64
N LEU A 11 36.62 46.46 8.48
CA LEU A 11 36.21 45.83 7.22
C LEU A 11 36.35 44.30 7.24
N SER A 12 37.42 43.78 7.86
CA SER A 12 37.62 42.34 8.07
C SER A 12 36.56 41.72 8.98
N ILE A 13 36.20 42.41 10.07
CA ILE A 13 35.17 41.94 11.01
C ILE A 13 33.80 41.96 10.34
N MET A 14 33.48 43.00 9.55
CA MET A 14 32.24 43.08 8.77
C MET A 14 32.15 42.01 7.69
N ALA A 15 33.26 41.70 7.00
CA ALA A 15 33.30 40.61 6.03
C ALA A 15 33.06 39.26 6.72
N SER A 16 33.68 39.03 7.88
CA SER A 16 33.51 37.79 8.65
C SER A 16 32.08 37.62 9.19
N SER A 17 31.44 38.69 9.65
CA SER A 17 30.06 38.63 10.15
C SER A 17 29.06 38.41 9.02
N CYS A 18 29.27 38.99 7.84
CA CYS A 18 28.46 38.70 6.65
C CYS A 18 28.56 37.23 6.20
N HIS A 19 29.74 36.61 6.27
CA HIS A 19 29.92 35.19 5.94
C HIS A 19 29.18 34.28 6.93
N LEU A 20 29.25 34.59 8.23
CA LEU A 20 28.50 33.86 9.27
C LEU A 20 26.99 34.00 9.07
N LEU A 21 26.51 35.20 8.71
CA LEU A 21 25.11 35.44 8.43
C LEU A 21 24.62 34.64 7.20
N LEU A 22 25.42 34.59 6.13
CA LEU A 22 25.12 33.80 4.93
C LEU A 22 25.07 32.30 5.23
N LEU A 23 26.00 31.78 6.03
CA LEU A 23 25.99 30.37 6.46
C LEU A 23 24.79 30.06 7.35
N LEU A 24 24.38 31.00 8.20
CA LEU A 24 23.21 30.83 9.07
C LEU A 24 21.91 30.87 8.25
N LEU A 25 21.80 31.79 7.29
CA LEU A 25 20.69 31.83 6.34
C LEU A 25 20.62 30.56 5.49
N PHE A 26 21.76 30.07 5.00
CA PHE A 26 21.82 28.82 4.24
C PHE A 26 21.37 27.62 5.09
N ASN A 27 21.82 27.52 6.34
CA ASN A 27 21.38 26.46 7.26
C ASN A 27 19.89 26.56 7.59
N VAL A 28 19.36 27.77 7.81
CA VAL A 28 17.93 27.97 8.07
C VAL A 28 17.10 27.58 6.83
N VAL A 29 17.51 27.98 5.63
CA VAL A 29 16.83 27.61 4.37
C VAL A 29 16.90 26.09 4.12
N MET A 30 18.04 25.46 4.39
CA MET A 30 18.17 23.99 4.27
C MET A 30 17.31 23.26 5.31
N MET A 31 17.22 23.76 6.55
CA MET A 31 16.32 23.20 7.57
C MET A 31 14.86 23.37 7.19
N THR A 32 14.43 24.53 6.68
CA THR A 32 13.02 24.74 6.31
C THR A 32 12.63 23.97 5.06
N THR A 33 13.53 23.84 4.07
CA THR A 33 13.26 23.05 2.85
C THR A 33 13.20 21.54 3.11
N MET A 34 13.99 21.02 4.06
CA MET A 34 13.95 19.61 4.45
C MET A 34 12.81 19.29 5.44
N ALA A 35 12.33 20.27 6.19
CA ALA A 35 11.25 20.09 7.18
C ALA A 35 9.84 20.09 6.56
N GLN A 36 9.71 20.44 5.27
CA GLN A 36 8.42 20.60 4.60
C GLN A 36 8.20 19.55 3.50
N LEU A 37 8.44 18.29 3.83
CA LEU A 37 7.67 17.21 3.22
C LEU A 37 6.40 17.10 4.04
N ASP A 38 5.38 17.91 3.69
CA ASP A 38 4.04 17.64 4.18
C ASP A 38 3.73 16.17 3.86
N PRO A 39 3.40 15.34 4.86
CA PRO A 39 3.08 13.95 4.60
C PRO A 39 1.93 13.94 3.61
N GLU A 40 2.11 13.23 2.50
CA GLU A 40 1.10 13.20 1.46
C GLU A 40 -0.24 12.75 2.09
N PRO A 41 -1.35 13.46 1.83
CA PRO A 41 -2.57 13.29 2.62
C PRO A 41 -3.17 11.89 2.44
N ILE A 42 -3.43 11.20 3.55
CA ILE A 42 -4.14 9.92 3.60
C ILE A 42 -5.61 10.22 3.87
N GLY A 43 -6.49 9.87 2.92
CA GLY A 43 -7.93 9.95 3.11
C GLY A 43 -8.45 8.89 4.08
N PRO A 44 -9.63 9.05 4.68
CA PRO A 44 -10.21 8.05 5.56
C PRO A 44 -10.60 6.78 4.79
N TRP A 45 -10.59 5.63 5.47
CA TRP A 45 -11.22 4.42 4.96
C TRP A 45 -12.74 4.58 4.89
N ILE A 46 -13.27 4.32 3.70
CA ILE A 46 -14.70 4.37 3.39
C ILE A 46 -15.16 2.92 3.12
N PRO A 47 -16.20 2.42 3.80
CA PRO A 47 -16.71 1.08 3.53
C PRO A 47 -17.31 1.02 2.12
N LEU A 48 -17.01 -0.05 1.39
CA LEU A 48 -17.66 -0.33 0.12
C LEU A 48 -19.05 -0.92 0.38
N PRO A 49 -20.11 -0.44 -0.28
CA PRO A 49 -21.44 -1.00 -0.09
C PRO A 49 -21.56 -2.38 -0.72
N TYR A 50 -22.34 -3.25 -0.07
CA TYR A 50 -22.76 -4.52 -0.63
C TYR A 50 -23.81 -4.27 -1.73
N ALA A 51 -23.38 -4.00 -2.96
CA ALA A 51 -24.29 -3.70 -4.07
C ALA A 51 -24.52 -4.94 -4.96
N ALA A 52 -25.79 -5.36 -5.10
CA ALA A 52 -26.23 -6.42 -6.01
C ALA A 52 -26.37 -5.97 -7.49
N GLY A 53 -26.14 -4.68 -7.78
CA GLY A 53 -26.21 -4.12 -9.14
C GLY A 53 -25.28 -2.90 -9.23
N ILE A 54 -24.42 -2.86 -10.25
CA ILE A 54 -23.32 -1.90 -10.35
C ILE A 54 -23.64 -0.86 -11.43
N GLN A 55 -23.13 0.37 -11.26
CA GLN A 55 -22.32 0.97 -12.33
C GLN A 55 -21.34 2.06 -11.89
N ARG A 56 -21.36 2.52 -10.63
CA ARG A 56 -20.39 3.53 -10.14
C ARG A 56 -19.50 3.10 -8.98
N GLU A 57 -19.91 2.14 -8.15
CA GLU A 57 -19.12 1.68 -7.00
C GLU A 57 -18.79 0.19 -7.11
N VAL A 58 -17.56 -0.18 -6.71
CA VAL A 58 -17.13 -1.58 -6.62
C VAL A 58 -17.90 -2.24 -5.48
N SER A 59 -18.63 -3.32 -5.76
CA SER A 59 -19.29 -4.08 -4.70
C SER A 59 -18.26 -4.81 -3.84
N VAL A 60 -18.58 -5.00 -2.55
CA VAL A 60 -17.73 -5.77 -1.61
C VAL A 60 -17.31 -7.12 -2.17
N ARG A 61 -18.28 -7.88 -2.72
CA ARG A 61 -18.03 -9.20 -3.29
C ARG A 61 -17.09 -9.12 -4.50
N HIS A 62 -17.24 -8.11 -5.35
CA HIS A 62 -16.33 -7.89 -6.47
C HIS A 62 -14.91 -7.58 -5.98
N ALA A 63 -14.77 -6.69 -4.99
CA ALA A 63 -13.46 -6.34 -4.43
C ALA A 63 -12.73 -7.57 -3.88
N CYS A 64 -13.41 -8.35 -3.05
CA CYS A 64 -12.85 -9.58 -2.48
C CYS A 64 -12.51 -10.61 -3.57
N SER A 65 -13.39 -10.80 -4.56
CA SER A 65 -13.16 -11.77 -5.66
C SER A 65 -11.93 -11.42 -6.49
N VAL A 66 -11.76 -10.14 -6.82
CA VAL A 66 -10.59 -9.66 -7.56
C VAL A 66 -9.31 -9.83 -6.74
N MET A 67 -9.34 -9.50 -5.45
CA MET A 67 -8.19 -9.70 -4.56
C MET A 67 -7.80 -11.17 -4.38
N VAL A 68 -8.79 -12.07 -4.29
CA VAL A 68 -8.57 -13.53 -4.24
C VAL A 68 -7.90 -14.02 -5.52
N GLU A 69 -8.36 -13.56 -6.68
CA GLU A 69 -7.74 -13.92 -7.97
C GLU A 69 -6.27 -13.50 -8.03
N TYR A 70 -5.94 -12.27 -7.57
CA TYR A 70 -4.55 -11.82 -7.49
C TYR A 70 -3.69 -12.76 -6.67
N PHE A 71 -4.14 -13.12 -5.47
CA PHE A 71 -3.40 -14.01 -4.59
C PHE A 71 -3.13 -15.35 -5.26
N ASN A 72 -4.16 -15.95 -5.87
CA ASN A 72 -4.02 -17.24 -6.54
C ASN A 72 -2.98 -17.15 -7.65
N GLN A 73 -3.06 -16.12 -8.49
CA GLN A 73 -2.11 -15.92 -9.57
C GLN A 73 -0.67 -15.69 -9.10
N ALA A 74 -0.48 -14.91 -8.03
CA ALA A 74 0.84 -14.65 -7.46
C ALA A 74 1.48 -15.90 -6.83
N ASN A 75 0.66 -16.80 -6.25
CA ASN A 75 1.12 -18.01 -5.57
C ASN A 75 1.07 -19.27 -6.45
N GLU A 76 0.56 -19.18 -7.68
CA GLU A 76 0.55 -20.26 -8.68
C GLU A 76 1.82 -20.34 -9.54
N GLN A 77 2.78 -19.40 -9.42
CA GLN A 77 3.96 -19.41 -10.29
C GLN A 77 4.85 -20.66 -10.10
N LEU A 78 5.04 -21.38 -11.21
CA LEU A 78 5.88 -22.56 -11.36
C LEU A 78 7.36 -22.22 -11.14
N PHE A 79 7.95 -22.75 -10.07
CA PHE A 79 9.41 -22.74 -9.92
C PHE A 79 10.03 -23.72 -10.92
N LEU A 80 10.89 -23.21 -11.80
CA LEU A 80 11.61 -23.98 -12.83
C LEU A 80 12.60 -25.02 -12.28
N HIS A 81 12.90 -25.00 -10.97
CA HIS A 81 13.80 -25.95 -10.34
C HIS A 81 13.13 -26.55 -9.12
N ALA A 82 13.05 -27.88 -9.12
CA ALA A 82 12.32 -28.69 -8.17
C ALA A 82 12.84 -28.50 -6.74
N GLN A 83 12.19 -27.62 -5.99
CA GLN A 83 12.04 -27.82 -4.56
C GLN A 83 10.57 -27.51 -4.26
N ILE A 84 9.82 -28.62 -4.13
CA ILE A 84 8.39 -28.76 -3.81
C ILE A 84 7.84 -27.48 -3.15
N SER A 85 7.41 -26.54 -4.00
CA SER A 85 6.77 -25.30 -3.57
C SER A 85 5.28 -25.57 -3.69
N PHE A 86 4.61 -25.67 -2.53
CA PHE A 86 3.20 -25.99 -2.49
C PHE A 86 2.40 -24.81 -3.08
N THR A 87 1.66 -25.05 -4.17
CA THR A 87 0.71 -24.08 -4.71
C THR A 87 -0.35 -23.76 -3.66
N MET A 88 -0.60 -22.48 -3.44
CA MET A 88 -1.66 -22.01 -2.56
C MET A 88 -2.81 -21.43 -3.39
N SER A 89 -4.04 -21.79 -3.05
CA SER A 89 -5.22 -21.16 -3.63
C SER A 89 -6.27 -20.84 -2.57
N LEU A 90 -6.88 -19.67 -2.69
CA LEU A 90 -7.99 -19.20 -1.89
C LEU A 90 -9.30 -19.35 -2.65
N SER A 91 -10.35 -19.75 -1.94
CA SER A 91 -11.73 -19.67 -2.41
C SER A 91 -12.57 -18.92 -1.39
N LEU A 92 -13.12 -17.79 -1.80
CA LEU A 92 -13.90 -16.86 -1.00
C LEU A 92 -15.17 -17.52 -0.41
N LEU A 93 -15.42 -17.33 0.89
CA LEU A 93 -16.66 -17.73 1.56
C LEU A 93 -17.58 -16.52 1.66
N SER A 94 -18.85 -16.67 1.28
CA SER A 94 -19.77 -15.53 1.15
C SER A 94 -20.88 -15.57 2.16
N PRO A 95 -20.65 -14.99 3.35
CA PRO A 95 -21.50 -13.86 3.76
C PRO A 95 -20.79 -12.72 4.52
N GLU A 96 -19.65 -12.98 5.16
CA GLU A 96 -19.00 -12.08 6.13
C GLU A 96 -17.78 -11.37 5.51
N MET A 97 -18.03 -10.54 4.50
CA MET A 97 -16.97 -9.79 3.82
C MET A 97 -17.02 -8.32 4.19
N GLU A 98 -15.89 -7.79 4.62
CA GLU A 98 -15.71 -6.36 4.82
C GLU A 98 -14.71 -5.84 3.78
N ALA A 99 -15.09 -4.80 3.05
CA ALA A 99 -14.20 -4.17 2.08
C ALA A 99 -14.29 -2.66 2.22
N TYR A 100 -13.13 -2.02 2.13
CA TYR A 100 -12.96 -0.59 2.33
C TYR A 100 -12.10 -0.03 1.20
N THR A 101 -12.26 1.27 0.95
CA THR A 101 -11.43 2.01 0.02
C THR A 101 -11.01 3.33 0.64
N GLN A 102 -9.80 3.77 0.32
CA GLN A 102 -9.34 5.12 0.64
C GLN A 102 -8.53 5.67 -0.53
N GLN A 103 -8.36 6.99 -0.54
CA GLN A 103 -7.42 7.65 -1.45
C GLN A 103 -6.15 7.98 -0.67
N ILE A 104 -5.01 7.58 -1.21
CA ILE A 104 -3.69 7.88 -0.65
C ILE A 104 -2.77 8.33 -1.76
N TRP A 105 -1.65 8.93 -1.39
CA TRP A 105 -0.57 9.17 -2.34
C TRP A 105 0.49 8.09 -2.20
N ILE A 106 0.96 7.61 -3.35
CA ILE A 106 2.09 6.69 -3.44
C ILE A 106 2.97 7.19 -4.59
N TYR A 107 4.26 7.39 -4.31
CA TYR A 107 5.25 7.86 -5.30
C TYR A 107 4.83 9.17 -6.02
N GLY A 108 4.20 10.12 -5.31
CA GLY A 108 3.77 11.39 -5.91
C GLY A 108 2.51 11.30 -6.77
N HIS A 109 1.78 10.18 -6.72
CA HIS A 109 0.53 9.99 -7.46
C HIS A 109 -0.62 9.66 -6.49
N LEU A 110 -1.79 10.27 -6.73
CA LEU A 110 -3.02 9.93 -6.02
C LEU A 110 -3.56 8.59 -6.54
N VAL A 111 -3.64 7.61 -5.64
CA VAL A 111 -4.06 6.25 -5.92
C VAL A 111 -5.25 5.87 -5.06
N ARG A 112 -6.02 4.87 -5.51
CA ARG A 112 -7.11 4.29 -4.73
C ARG A 112 -6.62 3.00 -4.11
N GLN A 113 -6.58 2.97 -2.78
CA GLN A 113 -6.26 1.77 -2.03
C GLN A 113 -7.55 1.02 -1.71
N TYR A 114 -7.47 -0.30 -1.76
CA TYR A 114 -8.50 -1.22 -1.36
C TYR A 114 -7.98 -2.08 -0.22
N TYR A 115 -8.83 -2.32 0.77
CA TYR A 115 -8.58 -3.22 1.88
C TYR A 115 -9.78 -4.15 2.03
N CYS A 116 -9.55 -5.45 2.16
CA CYS A 116 -10.62 -6.41 2.43
C CYS A 116 -10.24 -7.34 3.58
N THR A 117 -11.22 -7.64 4.43
CA THR A 117 -11.19 -8.74 5.39
C THR A 117 -12.28 -9.74 5.01
N PHE A 118 -11.95 -11.01 4.83
CA PHE A 118 -12.93 -12.03 4.49
C PHE A 118 -12.51 -13.43 4.94
N LEU A 119 -13.51 -14.29 5.14
CA LEU A 119 -13.28 -15.72 5.30
C LEU A 119 -13.07 -16.39 3.94
N ALA A 120 -12.10 -17.31 3.89
CA ALA A 120 -11.82 -18.11 2.71
C ALA A 120 -11.43 -19.53 3.09
N THR A 121 -11.54 -20.43 2.12
CA THR A 121 -10.83 -21.72 2.18
C THR A 121 -9.47 -21.55 1.52
N LEU A 122 -8.41 -21.93 2.21
CA LEU A 122 -7.05 -21.99 1.68
C LEU A 122 -6.71 -23.45 1.38
N ARG A 123 -6.39 -23.74 0.13
CA ARG A 123 -5.85 -25.05 -0.27
C ARG A 123 -4.34 -24.94 -0.41
N GLN A 124 -3.62 -25.83 0.25
CA GLN A 124 -2.18 -25.95 0.14
C GLN A 124 -1.86 -27.28 -0.55
N GLY A 125 -1.39 -27.20 -1.80
CA GLY A 125 -1.26 -28.36 -2.69
C GLY A 125 -2.62 -28.97 -3.04
N GLY A 126 -2.64 -30.28 -3.31
CA GLY A 126 -3.84 -30.97 -3.81
C GLY A 126 -4.88 -31.40 -2.76
N ILE A 127 -4.54 -31.37 -1.46
CA ILE A 127 -5.29 -32.14 -0.45
C ILE A 127 -5.57 -31.36 0.84
N LEU A 128 -4.66 -30.52 1.32
CA LEU A 128 -4.83 -29.83 2.60
C LEU A 128 -5.68 -28.58 2.42
N ALA A 129 -6.78 -28.49 3.18
CA ALA A 129 -7.68 -27.34 3.19
C ALA A 129 -7.80 -26.75 4.59
N PHE A 130 -7.77 -25.42 4.67
CA PHE A 130 -7.91 -24.65 5.90
C PHE A 130 -9.04 -23.64 5.75
N LEU A 131 -9.79 -23.41 6.82
CA LEU A 131 -10.57 -22.20 6.97
C LEU A 131 -9.61 -21.10 7.45
N VAL A 132 -9.54 -20.02 6.70
CA VAL A 132 -8.69 -18.87 6.99
C VAL A 132 -9.51 -17.60 7.03
N GLU A 133 -9.13 -16.70 7.93
CA GLU A 133 -9.44 -15.29 7.82
C GLU A 133 -8.33 -14.62 7.02
N VAL A 134 -8.69 -13.81 6.03
CA VAL A 134 -7.73 -13.17 5.13
C VAL A 134 -7.92 -11.67 5.17
N GLU A 135 -6.82 -10.96 5.36
CA GLU A 135 -6.69 -9.53 5.21
C GLU A 135 -5.88 -9.27 3.93
N MET A 136 -6.43 -8.50 2.99
CA MET A 136 -5.74 -8.13 1.76
C MET A 136 -5.81 -6.63 1.53
N LEU A 137 -4.72 -6.10 0.99
CA LEU A 137 -4.56 -4.70 0.67
C LEU A 137 -3.84 -4.55 -0.68
N LEU A 138 -4.32 -3.65 -1.52
CA LEU A 138 -3.68 -3.29 -2.78
C LEU A 138 -4.00 -1.85 -3.15
N ALA A 139 -3.21 -1.26 -4.05
CA ALA A 139 -3.52 0.03 -4.65
C ALA A 139 -3.67 -0.08 -6.17
N VAL A 140 -4.58 0.71 -6.72
CA VAL A 140 -4.75 0.92 -8.16
C VAL A 140 -4.71 2.42 -8.46
N PRO A 141 -4.26 2.83 -9.66
CA PRO A 141 -4.40 4.21 -10.11
C PRO A 141 -5.87 4.68 -10.03
N THR A 142 -6.09 5.95 -9.67
CA THR A 142 -7.44 6.50 -9.44
C THR A 142 -8.32 6.52 -10.69
N ASP A 143 -7.69 6.63 -11.86
CA ASP A 143 -8.28 6.58 -13.20
C ASP A 143 -8.63 5.16 -13.66
N LEU A 144 -8.07 4.14 -13.00
CA LEU A 144 -8.37 2.74 -13.26
C LEU A 144 -9.39 2.17 -12.26
N ARG A 145 -9.98 1.04 -12.64
CA ARG A 145 -10.93 0.29 -11.82
C ARG A 145 -10.29 -1.00 -11.34
N LEU A 146 -10.64 -1.41 -10.13
CA LEU A 146 -10.33 -2.75 -9.64
C LEU A 146 -11.07 -3.78 -10.51
N SER A 147 -10.33 -4.68 -11.12
CA SER A 147 -10.83 -5.65 -12.10
C SER A 147 -10.12 -6.99 -11.99
N TYR A 148 -10.77 -8.06 -12.43
CA TYR A 148 -10.24 -9.43 -12.45
C TYR A 148 -8.88 -9.55 -13.18
N ASN A 149 -8.63 -8.76 -14.23
CA ASN A 149 -7.29 -8.65 -14.82
C ASN A 149 -6.37 -7.76 -13.97
N ILE A 150 -6.01 -8.27 -12.80
CA ILE A 150 -5.43 -7.49 -11.72
C ILE A 150 -3.92 -7.23 -11.89
N LEU A 151 -3.22 -8.08 -12.66
CA LEU A 151 -1.78 -7.92 -12.95
C LEU A 151 -1.44 -6.62 -13.69
N HIS A 152 -2.40 -6.02 -14.39
CA HIS A 152 -2.15 -4.82 -15.19
C HIS A 152 -2.54 -3.53 -14.48
N ASN A 153 -3.46 -3.59 -13.52
CA ASN A 153 -4.07 -2.40 -12.93
C ASN A 153 -3.63 -2.15 -11.47
N VAL A 154 -2.95 -3.13 -10.85
CA VAL A 154 -2.40 -2.98 -9.50
C VAL A 154 -1.00 -2.41 -9.55
N ILE A 155 -0.75 -1.46 -8.66
CA ILE A 155 0.55 -0.82 -8.52
C ILE A 155 1.52 -1.84 -7.89
N PRO A 156 2.63 -2.19 -8.57
CA PRO A 156 3.61 -3.14 -8.04
C PRO A 156 4.11 -2.71 -6.65
N GLY A 157 4.26 -3.68 -5.76
CA GLY A 157 4.75 -3.44 -4.39
C GLY A 157 3.73 -2.85 -3.42
N THR A 158 2.49 -2.59 -3.85
CA THR A 158 1.41 -2.13 -2.96
C THR A 158 0.52 -3.25 -2.44
N VAL A 159 0.78 -4.49 -2.89
CA VAL A 159 -0.01 -5.65 -2.48
C VAL A 159 0.54 -6.26 -1.22
N HIS A 160 -0.34 -6.36 -0.23
CA HIS A 160 -0.09 -7.05 1.01
C HIS A 160 -1.24 -8.01 1.28
N TYR A 161 -0.91 -9.21 1.72
CA TYR A 161 -1.90 -10.15 2.21
C TYR A 161 -1.37 -10.79 3.48
N LYS A 162 -2.30 -11.09 4.38
CA LYS A 162 -2.08 -11.84 5.59
C LYS A 162 -3.24 -12.80 5.73
N TYR A 163 -2.97 -14.04 6.09
CA TYR A 163 -4.01 -15.00 6.43
C TYR A 163 -3.73 -15.61 7.79
N THR A 164 -4.80 -15.84 8.52
CA THR A 164 -4.79 -16.50 9.83
C THR A 164 -5.54 -17.82 9.69
N ILE A 165 -4.87 -18.94 9.97
CA ILE A 165 -5.53 -20.24 9.98
C ILE A 165 -6.46 -20.30 11.20
N ILE A 166 -7.76 -20.38 10.94
CA ILE A 166 -8.77 -20.58 11.97
C ILE A 166 -8.79 -22.06 12.36
N ARG A 167 -8.89 -22.95 11.36
CA ARG A 167 -8.87 -24.40 11.56
C ARG A 167 -8.60 -25.17 10.27
N THR A 168 -8.20 -26.43 10.42
CA THR A 168 -8.17 -27.41 9.32
C THR A 168 -9.59 -27.86 8.97
N LEU A 169 -9.85 -28.06 7.67
CA LEU A 169 -11.09 -28.59 7.14
C LEU A 169 -10.98 -30.09 6.90
N GLN A 170 -12.05 -30.82 7.20
CA GLN A 170 -12.12 -32.25 6.86
C GLN A 170 -12.42 -32.44 5.37
N PRO A 171 -11.93 -33.52 4.74
CA PRO A 171 -12.30 -33.84 3.37
C PRO A 171 -13.83 -33.92 3.21
N GLY A 172 -14.39 -33.16 2.26
CA GLY A 172 -15.83 -33.13 1.98
C GLY A 172 -16.66 -32.25 2.92
N GLU A 173 -16.03 -31.56 3.88
CA GLU A 173 -16.71 -30.59 4.73
C GLU A 173 -17.26 -29.42 3.90
N ARG A 174 -18.54 -29.06 4.14
CA ARG A 174 -19.20 -27.94 3.48
C ARG A 174 -19.28 -26.76 4.44
N LEU A 175 -18.73 -25.64 4.01
CA LEU A 175 -18.89 -24.35 4.70
C LEU A 175 -20.07 -23.62 4.03
N TYR A 176 -21.03 -23.22 4.83
CA TYR A 176 -22.23 -22.50 4.40
C TYR A 176 -22.05 -20.99 4.62
#